data_AF-A0A965QI59-F1
#
_entry.id   AF-A0A965QI59-F1
#
_cell.length_a   1.000
_cell.length_b   1.000
_cell.length_c   1.000
_cell.angle_alpha   90.00
_cell.angle_beta   90.00
_cell.angle_gamma   90.00
#
_symmetry.space_group_name_H-M   'P 1'
#
loop_
_entity.id
_entity.type
_entity.pdbx_description
1 polymer ?
#
loop_
_entity_poly.entity_id
_entity_poly.type
_entity_poly.pdbx_seq_one_letter_code
_entity_poly.pdbx_strand_id
1 'polypeptide(L)'
;KDFEKDKLANPGRPLPRGLISTKEMVRAIGGLFAILLLLSAAHLLLLAQLQGLLMAASVVYLWLMYKEFYIGAFLAGYPLLYALSHQIVGVPLYLYGVSLFASLFAGQELAWVYVGVNVCASISYEFTRKLKADAHPAALTYRQIYGLHKSAAIAAFFQALSIILAVSMYRSGISAVVPLLVVQGLALLLIVLQGMRDAHQKASEGFAALAVLFAAWVGVFTVFRF
;
A
#
# COMPACT_ATOMS: atom_id res chain seq x y z
N LYS A 1 -1.14 -7.46 -17.06
CA LYS A 1 -1.47 -6.13 -17.60
C LYS A 1 -0.20 -5.40 -18.07
N ASP A 2 0.83 -5.25 -17.25
CA ASP A 2 2.01 -4.42 -17.59
C ASP A 2 3.07 -5.08 -18.50
N PHE A 3 2.80 -6.24 -19.12
CA PHE A 3 3.83 -7.02 -19.81
C PHE A 3 4.49 -6.27 -20.97
N GLU A 4 3.70 -5.63 -21.84
CA GLU A 4 4.23 -4.86 -22.98
C GLU A 4 5.04 -3.65 -22.53
N LYS A 5 4.54 -2.93 -21.52
CA LYS A 5 5.22 -1.79 -20.91
C LYS A 5 6.54 -2.21 -20.24
N ASP A 6 6.53 -3.34 -19.54
CA ASP A 6 7.71 -3.85 -18.84
C ASP A 6 8.78 -4.39 -19.77
N LYS A 7 8.44 -4.86 -20.99
CA LYS A 7 9.45 -5.20 -22.01
C LYS A 7 10.36 -4.00 -22.34
N LEU A 8 9.81 -2.79 -22.32
CA LEU A 8 10.55 -1.56 -22.55
C LEU A 8 11.16 -1.02 -21.25
N ALA A 9 10.32 -0.81 -20.23
CA ALA A 9 10.72 -0.08 -19.03
C ALA A 9 11.49 -0.92 -18.00
N ASN A 10 11.30 -2.25 -17.99
CA ASN A 10 11.86 -3.16 -17.00
C ASN A 10 12.20 -4.55 -17.59
N PRO A 11 13.03 -4.63 -18.66
CA PRO A 11 13.28 -5.88 -19.39
C PRO A 11 13.88 -6.98 -18.51
N GLY A 12 14.56 -6.63 -17.41
CA GLY A 12 15.13 -7.58 -16.46
C GLY A 12 14.11 -8.29 -15.54
N ARG A 13 12.81 -7.96 -15.58
CA ARG A 13 11.79 -8.63 -14.77
C ARG A 13 11.55 -10.07 -15.24
N PRO A 14 11.12 -10.99 -14.34
CA PRO A 14 10.93 -12.41 -14.66
C PRO A 14 10.09 -12.69 -15.91
N LEU A 15 8.98 -11.98 -16.09
CA LEU A 15 8.05 -12.21 -17.20
C LEU A 15 8.60 -11.68 -18.55
N PRO A 16 9.04 -10.41 -18.68
CA PRO A 16 9.70 -9.92 -19.91
C PRO A 16 10.91 -10.73 -20.36
N ARG A 17 11.75 -11.19 -19.44
CA ARG A 17 12.96 -11.98 -19.76
C ARG A 17 12.70 -13.47 -20.01
N GLY A 18 11.44 -13.91 -19.95
CA GLY A 18 11.05 -15.31 -20.22
C GLY A 18 11.40 -16.31 -19.12
N LEU A 19 11.72 -15.88 -17.89
CA LEU A 19 11.94 -16.79 -16.76
C LEU A 19 10.66 -17.55 -16.37
N ILE A 20 9.51 -16.92 -16.63
CA ILE A 20 8.17 -17.50 -16.47
C ILE A 20 7.36 -17.16 -17.71
N SER A 21 6.52 -18.07 -18.17
CA SER A 21 5.60 -17.82 -19.28
C SER A 21 4.37 -17.04 -18.80
N THR A 22 3.71 -16.35 -19.74
CA THR A 22 2.43 -15.67 -19.48
C THR A 22 1.35 -16.65 -19.04
N LYS A 23 1.34 -17.86 -19.59
CA LYS A 23 0.41 -18.93 -19.23
C LYS A 23 0.60 -19.39 -17.78
N GLU A 24 1.84 -19.60 -17.34
CA GLU A 24 2.15 -19.96 -15.95
C GLU A 24 1.73 -18.85 -14.98
N MET A 25 2.05 -17.60 -15.29
CA MET A 25 1.64 -16.46 -14.46
C MET A 25 0.11 -16.38 -14.33
N VAL A 26 -0.63 -16.52 -15.43
CA VAL A 26 -2.10 -16.48 -15.40
C VAL A 26 -2.68 -17.64 -14.59
N ARG A 27 -2.13 -18.86 -14.74
CA ARG A 27 -2.55 -20.02 -13.94
C ARG A 27 -2.28 -19.81 -12.45
N ALA A 28 -1.11 -19.29 -12.09
CA ALA A 28 -0.75 -19.01 -10.70
C ALA A 28 -1.68 -17.95 -10.08
N ILE A 29 -1.93 -16.84 -10.78
CA ILE A 29 -2.87 -15.80 -10.33
C ILE A 29 -4.28 -16.39 -10.15
N GLY A 30 -4.77 -17.17 -11.12
CA GLY A 30 -6.08 -17.81 -11.05
C GLY A 30 -6.21 -18.79 -9.88
N GLY A 31 -5.18 -19.61 -9.65
CA GLY A 31 -5.13 -20.54 -8.52
C GLY A 31 -5.12 -19.82 -7.17
N LEU A 32 -4.27 -18.81 -7.01
CA LEU A 32 -4.24 -18.00 -5.78
C LEU A 32 -5.56 -17.27 -5.53
N PHE A 33 -6.18 -16.74 -6.58
CA PHE A 33 -7.48 -16.10 -6.48
C PHE A 33 -8.57 -17.08 -6.02
N ALA A 34 -8.61 -18.28 -6.59
CA ALA A 34 -9.55 -19.33 -6.18
C ALA A 34 -9.32 -19.76 -4.73
N ILE A 35 -8.06 -19.95 -4.30
CA ILE A 35 -7.72 -20.28 -2.91
C ILE A 35 -8.20 -19.18 -1.96
N LEU A 36 -7.93 -17.91 -2.27
CA LEU A 36 -8.35 -16.79 -1.42
C LEU A 36 -9.88 -16.66 -1.35
N LEU A 37 -10.61 -16.93 -2.44
CA LEU A 37 -12.07 -16.99 -2.42
C LEU A 37 -12.58 -18.12 -1.54
N LEU A 38 -12.02 -19.32 -1.66
CA LEU A 38 -12.40 -20.48 -0.85
C LEU A 38 -12.13 -20.22 0.64
N LEU A 39 -10.98 -19.64 0.98
CA LEU A 39 -10.68 -19.25 2.35
C LEU A 39 -11.66 -18.18 2.87
N SER A 40 -12.08 -17.24 2.02
CA SER A 40 -13.05 -16.21 2.38
C SER A 40 -14.43 -16.82 2.65
N ALA A 41 -14.87 -17.74 1.80
CA ALA A 41 -16.11 -18.48 1.97
C ALA A 41 -16.06 -19.37 3.23
N ALA A 42 -14.95 -20.06 3.47
CA ALA A 42 -14.76 -20.88 4.67
C ALA A 42 -14.84 -20.02 5.95
N HIS A 43 -14.18 -18.86 5.99
CA HIS A 43 -14.29 -17.93 7.12
C HIS A 43 -15.72 -17.44 7.32
N LEU A 44 -16.40 -17.06 6.23
CA LEU A 44 -17.77 -16.55 6.25
C LEU A 44 -18.76 -17.59 6.79
N LEU A 45 -18.61 -18.85 6.40
CA LEU A 45 -19.56 -19.92 6.71
C LEU A 45 -19.24 -20.66 8.02
N LEU A 46 -17.97 -20.78 8.40
CA LEU A 46 -17.53 -21.70 9.47
C LEU A 46 -16.92 -21.02 10.68
N LEU A 47 -16.44 -19.77 10.56
CA LEU A 47 -15.70 -19.12 11.63
C LEU A 47 -16.39 -17.84 12.08
N ALA A 48 -16.20 -16.76 11.33
CA ALA A 48 -16.66 -15.44 11.73
C ALA A 48 -17.01 -14.61 10.49
N GLN A 49 -18.29 -14.22 10.44
CA GLN A 49 -18.91 -13.67 9.23
C GLN A 49 -18.25 -12.38 8.76
N LEU A 50 -17.93 -11.46 9.68
CA LEU A 50 -17.31 -10.18 9.35
C LEU A 50 -15.92 -10.36 8.72
N GLN A 51 -15.08 -11.21 9.29
CA GLN A 51 -13.74 -11.54 8.77
C GLN A 51 -13.86 -12.11 7.36
N GLY A 52 -14.79 -13.05 7.15
CA GLY A 52 -15.07 -13.62 5.83
C GLY A 52 -15.50 -12.57 4.81
N LEU A 53 -16.40 -11.65 5.18
CA LEU A 53 -16.85 -10.55 4.32
C LEU A 53 -15.72 -9.57 3.97
N LEU A 54 -14.90 -9.18 4.94
CA LEU A 54 -13.78 -8.26 4.72
C LEU A 54 -12.69 -8.89 3.83
N MET A 55 -12.42 -10.19 4.02
CA MET A 55 -11.50 -10.92 3.16
C MET A 55 -12.06 -11.06 1.74
N ALA A 56 -13.35 -11.44 1.60
CA ALA A 56 -14.02 -11.50 0.31
C ALA A 56 -14.01 -10.14 -0.41
N ALA A 57 -14.32 -9.05 0.29
CA ALA A 57 -14.27 -7.70 -0.25
C ALA A 57 -12.87 -7.32 -0.76
N SER A 58 -11.82 -7.66 0.00
CA SER A 58 -10.42 -7.45 -0.41
C SER A 58 -10.09 -8.23 -1.69
N VAL A 59 -10.48 -9.51 -1.76
CA VAL A 59 -10.22 -10.38 -2.90
C VAL A 59 -10.96 -9.90 -4.16
N VAL A 60 -12.24 -9.54 -4.03
CA VAL A 60 -13.03 -8.97 -5.14
C VAL A 60 -12.40 -7.66 -5.60
N TYR A 61 -11.96 -6.80 -4.68
CA TYR A 61 -11.30 -5.55 -5.05
C TYR A 61 -9.98 -5.78 -5.78
N LEU A 62 -9.15 -6.75 -5.35
CA LEU A 62 -7.93 -7.15 -6.05
C LEU A 62 -8.23 -7.61 -7.48
N TRP A 63 -9.32 -8.34 -7.70
CA TRP A 63 -9.76 -8.73 -9.04
C TRP A 63 -10.14 -7.52 -9.90
N LEU A 64 -10.94 -6.61 -9.35
CA LEU A 64 -11.30 -5.38 -10.06
C LEU A 64 -10.04 -4.58 -10.42
N MET A 65 -9.10 -4.43 -9.49
CA MET A 65 -7.82 -3.77 -9.71
C MET A 65 -6.95 -4.46 -10.78
N TYR A 66 -6.95 -5.80 -10.82
CA TYR A 66 -6.32 -6.59 -11.88
C TYR A 66 -6.94 -6.33 -13.26
N LYS A 67 -8.26 -6.14 -13.31
CA LYS A 67 -9.03 -5.74 -14.51
C LYS A 67 -9.06 -4.22 -14.75
N GLU A 68 -8.31 -3.44 -13.98
CA GLU A 68 -8.30 -1.97 -14.03
C GLU A 68 -9.71 -1.36 -13.93
N PHE A 69 -10.54 -1.97 -13.08
CA PHE A 69 -11.92 -1.61 -12.81
C PHE A 69 -12.82 -1.56 -14.06
N TYR A 70 -12.37 -2.17 -15.16
CA TYR A 70 -12.99 -2.06 -16.49
C TYR A 70 -13.04 -0.64 -17.06
N ILE A 71 -12.31 0.30 -16.45
CA ILE A 71 -12.21 1.72 -16.86
C ILE A 71 -10.74 2.16 -16.98
N GLY A 72 -9.84 1.23 -17.29
CA GLY A 72 -8.39 1.46 -17.34
C GLY A 72 -7.97 2.60 -18.28
N ALA A 73 -8.61 2.71 -19.46
CA ALA A 73 -8.34 3.79 -20.41
C ALA A 73 -8.64 5.19 -19.83
N PHE A 74 -9.73 5.31 -19.05
CA PHE A 74 -10.05 6.54 -18.34
C PHE A 74 -9.04 6.81 -17.22
N LEU A 75 -8.75 5.81 -16.38
CA LEU A 75 -7.82 5.97 -15.26
C LEU A 75 -6.38 6.27 -15.71
N ALA A 76 -5.96 5.80 -16.89
CA ALA A 76 -4.66 6.10 -17.47
C ALA A 76 -4.45 7.60 -17.72
N GLY A 77 -5.52 8.37 -17.94
CA GLY A 77 -5.48 9.83 -18.07
C GLY A 77 -5.31 10.58 -16.74
N TYR A 78 -5.52 9.91 -15.61
CA TYR A 78 -5.48 10.52 -14.28
C TYR A 78 -4.57 9.74 -13.32
N PRO A 79 -3.23 9.89 -13.41
CA PRO A 79 -2.26 9.08 -12.68
C PRO A 79 -2.43 9.07 -11.16
N LEU A 80 -2.78 10.21 -10.55
CA LEU A 80 -3.09 10.28 -9.12
C LEU A 80 -4.35 9.49 -8.75
N LEU A 81 -5.43 9.62 -9.54
CA LEU A 81 -6.66 8.85 -9.32
C LEU A 81 -6.42 7.36 -9.52
N TYR A 82 -5.63 6.98 -10.53
CA TYR A 82 -5.20 5.61 -10.74
C TYR A 82 -4.47 5.09 -9.50
N ALA A 83 -3.50 5.83 -8.96
CA ALA A 83 -2.78 5.46 -7.75
C ALA A 83 -3.71 5.26 -6.55
N LEU A 84 -4.58 6.25 -6.27
CA LEU A 84 -5.50 6.24 -5.14
C LEU A 84 -6.50 5.09 -5.24
N SER A 85 -7.05 4.83 -6.42
CA SER A 85 -7.97 3.69 -6.65
C SER A 85 -7.33 2.36 -6.29
N HIS A 86 -6.02 2.18 -6.50
CA HIS A 86 -5.32 0.95 -6.15
C HIS A 86 -5.04 0.84 -4.64
N GLN A 87 -5.01 1.95 -3.91
CA GLN A 87 -4.76 1.96 -2.46
C GLN A 87 -6.02 1.68 -1.63
N ILE A 88 -7.21 1.87 -2.21
CA ILE A 88 -8.50 1.58 -1.54
C ILE A 88 -8.64 0.11 -1.14
N VAL A 89 -7.94 -0.82 -1.82
CA VAL A 89 -7.87 -2.23 -1.39
C VAL A 89 -7.39 -2.40 0.05
N GLY A 90 -6.58 -1.44 0.53
CA GLY A 90 -6.12 -1.40 1.90
C GLY A 90 -7.26 -1.29 2.90
N VAL A 91 -8.38 -0.63 2.57
CA VAL A 91 -9.49 -0.43 3.52
C VAL A 91 -10.07 -1.76 4.03
N PRO A 92 -10.63 -2.64 3.19
CA PRO A 92 -11.14 -3.93 3.68
C PRO A 92 -10.02 -4.82 4.25
N LEU A 93 -8.79 -4.71 3.74
CA LEU A 93 -7.66 -5.50 4.21
C LEU A 93 -7.20 -5.11 5.63
N TYR A 94 -7.11 -3.81 5.92
CA TYR A 94 -6.74 -3.31 7.24
C TYR A 94 -7.88 -3.46 8.24
N LEU A 95 -9.14 -3.31 7.81
CA LEU A 95 -10.30 -3.67 8.65
C LEU A 95 -10.31 -5.16 8.98
N TYR A 96 -9.95 -6.02 8.03
CA TYR A 96 -9.76 -7.45 8.31
C TYR A 96 -8.68 -7.62 9.40
N GLY A 97 -7.53 -6.97 9.28
CA GLY A 97 -6.49 -6.97 10.31
C GLY A 97 -7.01 -6.52 11.69
N VAL A 98 -7.72 -5.39 11.75
CA VAL A 98 -8.35 -4.89 12.99
C VAL A 98 -9.30 -5.92 13.59
N SER A 99 -10.11 -6.59 12.77
CA SER A 99 -11.07 -7.59 13.24
C SER A 99 -10.42 -8.83 13.87
N LEU A 100 -9.13 -9.07 13.61
CA LEU A 100 -8.34 -10.12 14.29
C LEU A 100 -7.86 -9.66 15.68
N PHE A 101 -7.77 -8.35 15.91
CA PHE A 101 -7.28 -7.73 17.15
C PHE A 101 -8.34 -6.83 17.79
N ALA A 102 -9.62 -7.19 17.67
CA ALA A 102 -10.75 -6.30 17.98
C ALA A 102 -10.73 -5.71 19.40
N SER A 103 -10.12 -6.40 20.37
CA SER A 103 -9.95 -5.89 21.75
C SER A 103 -9.00 -4.69 21.85
N LEU A 104 -8.03 -4.57 20.95
CA LEU A 104 -7.07 -3.44 20.91
C LEU A 104 -7.65 -2.20 20.24
N PHE A 105 -8.60 -2.39 19.34
CA PHE A 105 -9.27 -1.33 18.60
C PHE A 105 -10.71 -1.19 19.08
N ALA A 106 -10.93 -1.30 20.40
CA ALA A 106 -12.24 -1.27 21.05
C ALA A 106 -12.88 0.14 20.92
N GLY A 107 -13.38 0.44 19.72
CA GLY A 107 -13.95 1.71 19.30
C GLY A 107 -13.89 1.83 17.78
N GLN A 108 -15.05 2.02 17.14
CA GLN A 108 -15.12 2.15 15.67
C GLN A 108 -14.18 3.24 15.14
N GLU A 109 -13.99 4.32 15.90
CA GLU A 109 -13.10 5.42 15.55
C GLU A 109 -11.63 4.99 15.44
N LEU A 110 -11.13 4.23 16.42
CA LEU A 110 -9.72 3.81 16.45
C LEU A 110 -9.39 2.81 15.33
N ALA A 111 -10.37 1.98 14.94
CA ALA A 111 -10.26 1.13 13.76
C ALA A 111 -10.06 1.96 12.48
N TRP A 112 -10.86 3.02 12.29
CA TRP A 112 -10.72 3.92 11.14
C TRP A 112 -9.42 4.73 11.18
N VAL A 113 -8.95 5.15 12.36
CA VAL A 113 -7.64 5.77 12.51
C VAL A 113 -6.53 4.80 12.07
N TYR A 114 -6.57 3.54 12.50
CA TYR A 114 -5.59 2.52 12.08
C TYR A 114 -5.60 2.30 10.56
N VAL A 115 -6.78 2.20 9.94
CA VAL A 115 -6.92 2.11 8.48
C VAL A 115 -6.30 3.35 7.82
N GLY A 116 -6.60 4.54 8.34
CA GLY A 116 -6.08 5.80 7.82
C GLY A 116 -4.56 5.90 7.89
N VAL A 117 -3.93 5.50 9.00
CA VAL A 117 -2.46 5.43 9.13
C VAL A 117 -1.88 4.56 8.02
N ASN A 118 -2.41 3.35 7.85
CA ASN A 118 -1.87 2.38 6.90
C ASN A 118 -2.07 2.78 5.43
N VAL A 119 -3.25 3.31 5.08
CA VAL A 119 -3.53 3.80 3.72
C VAL A 119 -2.65 5.00 3.39
N CYS A 120 -2.50 5.97 4.31
CA CYS A 120 -1.66 7.15 4.09
C CYS A 120 -0.18 6.78 3.95
N ALA A 121 0.34 5.90 4.81
CA ALA A 121 1.70 5.37 4.68
C ALA A 121 1.91 4.66 3.33
N SER A 122 0.92 3.86 2.89
CA SER A 122 1.00 3.12 1.63
C SER A 122 0.97 4.03 0.40
N ILE A 123 0.17 5.10 0.42
CA ILE A 123 0.19 6.13 -0.62
C ILE A 123 1.55 6.84 -0.64
N SER A 124 2.10 7.20 0.53
CA SER A 124 3.42 7.85 0.60
C SER A 124 4.50 6.96 -0.01
N TYR A 125 4.55 5.69 0.40
CA TYR A 125 5.44 4.68 -0.18
C TYR A 125 5.27 4.52 -1.70
N GLU A 126 4.04 4.49 -2.19
CA GLU A 126 3.75 4.38 -3.61
C GLU A 126 4.37 5.53 -4.42
N PHE A 127 4.35 6.75 -3.87
CA PHE A 127 4.98 7.90 -4.50
C PHE A 127 6.50 7.82 -4.44
N THR A 128 7.10 7.56 -3.26
CA THR A 128 8.57 7.54 -3.09
C THR A 128 9.24 6.49 -3.97
N ARG A 129 8.63 5.30 -4.06
CA ARG A 129 9.02 4.20 -4.96
C ARG A 129 9.15 4.61 -6.43
N LYS A 130 8.37 5.61 -6.86
CA LYS A 130 8.28 6.07 -8.24
C LYS A 130 8.99 7.41 -8.49
N LEU A 131 9.90 7.82 -7.60
CA LEU A 131 10.74 9.02 -7.78
C LEU A 131 12.09 8.77 -8.46
N LYS A 132 12.31 7.57 -9.02
CA LYS A 132 13.52 7.18 -9.77
C LYS A 132 13.84 8.17 -10.90
N ALA A 133 15.04 8.75 -10.85
CA ALA A 133 15.55 9.68 -11.87
C ALA A 133 15.83 8.98 -13.21
N ASP A 134 16.34 7.75 -13.14
CA ASP A 134 16.77 6.91 -14.26
C ASP A 134 15.65 6.02 -14.83
N ALA A 135 14.39 6.26 -14.44
CA ALA A 135 13.27 5.50 -14.96
C ALA A 135 13.12 5.70 -16.47
N HIS A 136 12.93 4.60 -17.21
CA HIS A 136 12.65 4.65 -18.64
C HIS A 136 11.39 5.50 -18.91
N PRO A 137 11.34 6.34 -19.97
CA PRO A 137 10.16 7.16 -20.30
C PRO A 137 8.83 6.38 -20.42
N ALA A 138 8.88 5.13 -20.90
CA ALA A 138 7.71 4.26 -20.99
C ALA A 138 7.13 3.89 -19.62
N ALA A 139 7.84 4.10 -18.51
CA ALA A 139 7.36 3.80 -17.16
C ALA A 139 6.24 4.77 -16.71
N LEU A 140 6.20 6.00 -17.22
CA LEU A 140 5.26 7.05 -16.86
C LEU A 140 5.15 7.22 -15.33
N THR A 141 6.30 7.43 -14.67
CA THR A 141 6.37 7.60 -13.22
C THR A 141 5.79 8.96 -12.77
N TYR A 142 5.42 9.10 -11.50
CA TYR A 142 4.94 10.38 -10.98
C TYR A 142 5.98 11.49 -11.14
N ARG A 143 7.28 11.16 -11.00
CA ARG A 143 8.36 12.09 -11.28
C ARG A 143 8.36 12.58 -12.74
N GLN A 144 8.12 11.70 -13.71
CA GLN A 144 8.07 12.08 -15.12
C GLN A 144 6.83 12.94 -15.44
N ILE A 145 5.70 12.67 -14.78
CA ILE A 145 4.43 13.35 -15.05
C ILE A 145 4.32 14.70 -14.32
N TYR A 146 4.66 14.73 -13.03
CA TYR A 146 4.46 15.90 -12.16
C TYR A 146 5.77 16.61 -11.79
N GLY A 147 6.93 16.01 -12.08
CA GLY A 147 8.21 16.46 -11.59
C GLY A 147 8.53 15.95 -10.18
N LEU A 148 9.78 16.11 -9.76
CA LEU A 148 10.28 15.67 -8.46
C LEU A 148 9.56 16.39 -7.31
N HIS A 149 9.53 17.73 -7.32
CA HIS A 149 9.01 18.54 -6.22
C HIS A 149 7.54 18.23 -5.90
N LYS A 150 6.66 18.22 -6.92
CA LYS A 150 5.23 17.94 -6.72
C LYS A 150 4.99 16.51 -6.23
N SER A 151 5.71 15.54 -6.79
CA SER A 151 5.58 14.14 -6.38
C SER A 151 6.07 13.91 -4.95
N ALA A 152 7.19 14.52 -4.57
CA ALA A 152 7.70 14.49 -3.20
C ALA A 152 6.77 15.22 -2.22
N ALA A 153 6.18 16.35 -2.62
CA ALA A 153 5.20 17.06 -1.80
C ALA A 153 3.94 16.22 -1.52
N ILE A 154 3.42 15.50 -2.52
CA ILE A 154 2.30 14.56 -2.33
C ILE A 154 2.70 13.45 -1.36
N ALA A 155 3.87 12.84 -1.54
CA ALA A 155 4.38 11.80 -0.63
C ALA A 155 4.52 12.32 0.81
N ALA A 156 5.07 13.53 0.99
CA ALA A 156 5.24 14.18 2.28
C ALA A 156 3.89 14.52 2.94
N PHE A 157 2.92 14.98 2.16
CA PHE A 157 1.56 15.26 2.65
C PHE A 157 0.91 14.01 3.24
N PHE A 158 0.90 12.90 2.50
CA PHE A 158 0.33 11.64 3.01
C PHE A 158 1.14 11.07 4.17
N GLN A 159 2.47 11.22 4.17
CA GLN A 159 3.31 10.81 5.29
C GLN A 159 3.02 11.62 6.56
N ALA A 160 2.85 12.93 6.44
CA ALA A 160 2.48 13.80 7.57
C ALA A 160 1.08 13.46 8.11
N LEU A 161 0.12 13.20 7.22
CA LEU A 161 -1.22 12.75 7.62
C LEU A 161 -1.17 11.42 8.37
N SER A 162 -0.35 10.47 7.91
CA SER A 162 -0.11 9.20 8.59
C SER A 162 0.46 9.40 10.01
N ILE A 163 1.38 10.35 10.18
CA ILE A 163 1.96 10.70 11.49
C ILE A 163 0.89 11.29 12.42
N ILE A 164 0.08 12.23 11.93
CA ILE A 164 -1.00 12.85 12.73
C ILE A 164 -1.97 11.79 13.25
N LEU A 165 -2.37 10.85 12.39
CA LEU A 165 -3.24 9.74 12.77
C LEU A 165 -2.55 8.79 13.76
N ALA A 166 -1.28 8.47 13.58
CA ALA A 166 -0.50 7.65 14.51
C ALA A 166 -0.33 8.31 15.89
N VAL A 167 -0.18 9.64 15.95
CA VAL A 167 -0.18 10.42 17.20
C VAL A 167 -1.55 10.31 17.89
N SER A 168 -2.66 10.30 17.14
CA SER A 168 -3.98 10.03 17.72
C SER A 168 -4.05 8.65 18.37
N MET A 169 -3.50 7.61 17.73
CA MET A 169 -3.44 6.26 18.32
C MET A 169 -2.62 6.23 19.62
N TYR A 170 -1.49 6.95 19.66
CA TYR A 170 -0.69 7.10 20.88
C TYR A 170 -1.49 7.74 22.02
N ARG A 171 -2.22 8.82 21.72
CA ARG A 171 -3.08 9.53 22.68
C ARG A 171 -4.24 8.67 23.18
N SER A 172 -4.70 7.70 22.37
CA SER A 172 -5.68 6.69 22.76
C SER A 172 -5.09 5.52 23.57
N GLY A 173 -3.81 5.55 23.92
CA GLY A 173 -3.15 4.57 24.80
C GLY A 173 -2.39 3.45 24.08
N ILE A 174 -2.30 3.48 22.74
CA ILE A 174 -1.52 2.49 21.96
C ILE A 174 -0.04 2.92 21.95
N SER A 175 0.72 2.60 23.01
CA SER A 175 2.14 2.97 23.14
C SER A 175 3.05 2.28 22.11
N ALA A 176 2.66 1.12 21.59
CA ALA A 176 3.41 0.37 20.57
C ALA A 176 3.56 1.12 19.23
N VAL A 177 2.89 2.27 19.06
CA VAL A 177 3.04 3.16 17.91
C VAL A 177 4.31 4.02 17.96
N VAL A 178 5.04 4.09 19.08
CA VAL A 178 6.23 4.94 19.21
C VAL A 178 7.33 4.59 18.19
N PRO A 179 7.73 3.32 18.00
CA PRO A 179 8.68 2.95 16.94
C PRO A 179 8.18 3.33 15.54
N LEU A 180 6.87 3.20 15.28
CA LEU A 180 6.27 3.64 14.02
C LEU A 180 6.45 5.15 13.83
N LEU A 181 6.19 5.97 14.84
CA LEU A 181 6.33 7.42 14.77
C LEU A 181 7.78 7.85 14.45
N VAL A 182 8.77 7.15 15.01
CA VAL A 182 10.19 7.39 14.69
C VAL A 182 10.48 7.08 13.23
N VAL A 183 10.07 5.90 12.74
CA VAL A 183 10.27 5.49 11.35
C VAL A 183 9.54 6.44 10.38
N GLN A 184 8.31 6.83 10.69
CA GLN A 184 7.53 7.76 9.89
C GLN A 184 8.15 9.18 9.87
N GLY A 185 8.68 9.65 10.99
CA GLY A 185 9.37 10.94 11.08
C GLY A 185 10.65 10.96 10.22
N LEU A 186 11.44 9.88 10.28
CA LEU A 186 12.61 9.71 9.40
C LEU A 186 12.22 9.62 7.93
N ALA A 187 11.15 8.89 7.60
CA ALA A 187 10.62 8.83 6.24
C ALA A 187 10.24 10.24 5.73
N LEU A 188 9.49 11.01 6.52
CA LEU A 188 9.09 12.37 6.16
C LEU A 188 10.29 13.27 5.90
N LEU A 189 11.27 13.26 6.80
CA LEU A 189 12.50 14.04 6.64
C LEU A 189 13.22 13.69 5.32
N LEU A 190 13.41 12.40 5.04
CA LEU A 190 14.09 11.94 3.83
C LEU A 190 13.31 12.28 2.56
N ILE A 191 11.98 12.22 2.59
CA ILE A 191 11.12 12.62 1.46
C ILE A 191 11.27 14.13 1.17
N VAL A 192 11.27 14.95 2.22
CA VAL A 192 11.46 16.41 2.07
C VAL A 192 12.86 16.71 1.50
N LEU A 193 13.90 16.11 2.06
CA LEU A 193 15.27 16.28 1.57
C LEU A 193 15.43 15.82 0.12
N GLN A 194 14.82 14.70 -0.25
CA GLN A 194 14.77 14.22 -1.63
C GLN A 194 14.10 15.24 -2.54
N GLY A 195 12.94 15.77 -2.13
CA GLY A 195 12.23 16.80 -2.88
C GLY A 195 13.04 18.07 -3.07
N MET A 196 13.97 18.40 -2.16
CA MET A 196 14.80 19.60 -2.24
C MET A 196 16.07 19.43 -3.08
N ARG A 197 16.74 18.26 -2.99
CA ARG A 197 18.10 18.08 -3.50
C ARG A 197 18.29 16.87 -4.42
N ASP A 198 17.20 16.23 -4.85
CA ASP A 198 17.23 14.99 -5.63
C ASP A 198 18.21 13.94 -5.08
N ALA A 199 18.23 13.84 -3.75
CA ALA A 199 19.12 12.97 -3.00
C ALA A 199 18.31 11.95 -2.19
N HIS A 200 18.98 10.94 -1.63
CA HIS A 200 18.38 10.01 -0.66
C HIS A 200 17.18 9.19 -1.17
N GLN A 201 16.96 9.07 -2.47
CA GLN A 201 15.82 8.36 -3.04
C GLN A 201 15.65 6.92 -2.52
N LYS A 202 16.74 6.14 -2.43
CA LYS A 202 16.66 4.77 -1.88
C LYS A 202 16.32 4.76 -0.39
N ALA A 203 16.78 5.76 0.35
CA ALA A 203 16.52 5.88 1.78
C ALA A 203 15.06 6.31 2.04
N SER A 204 14.54 7.29 1.29
CA SER A 204 13.14 7.70 1.40
C SER A 204 12.17 6.56 1.01
N GLU A 205 12.46 5.81 -0.06
CA GLU A 205 11.73 4.60 -0.43
C GLU A 205 11.79 3.56 0.69
N GLY A 206 12.98 3.27 1.22
CA GLY A 206 13.19 2.28 2.27
C GLY A 206 12.48 2.62 3.58
N PHE A 207 12.58 3.86 4.05
CA PHE A 207 11.89 4.29 5.28
C PHE A 207 10.38 4.40 5.11
N ALA A 208 9.88 4.80 3.93
CA ALA A 208 8.45 4.75 3.64
C ALA A 208 7.93 3.30 3.62
N ALA A 209 8.70 2.36 3.07
CA ALA A 209 8.37 0.93 3.11
C ALA A 209 8.34 0.40 4.56
N LEU A 210 9.35 0.76 5.37
CA LEU A 210 9.37 0.42 6.80
C LEU A 210 8.18 1.04 7.54
N ALA A 211 7.76 2.26 7.21
CA ALA A 211 6.59 2.89 7.80
C ALA A 211 5.31 2.08 7.52
N VAL A 212 5.12 1.60 6.28
CA VAL A 212 4.00 0.71 5.93
C VAL A 212 4.05 -0.59 6.72
N LEU A 213 5.23 -1.22 6.80
CA LEU A 213 5.41 -2.46 7.56
C LEU A 213 5.11 -2.26 9.04
N PHE A 214 5.71 -1.25 9.69
CA PHE A 214 5.44 -0.98 11.11
C PHE A 214 3.97 -0.65 11.34
N ALA A 215 3.33 0.13 10.46
CA ALA A 215 1.92 0.49 10.57
C ALA A 215 1.01 -0.74 10.52
N ALA A 216 1.28 -1.68 9.62
CA ALA A 216 0.48 -2.89 9.48
C ALA A 216 0.61 -3.78 10.73
N TRP A 217 1.76 -3.76 11.40
CA TRP A 217 2.07 -4.63 12.52
C TRP A 217 1.89 -4.00 13.91
N VAL A 218 1.41 -2.75 14.01
CA VAL A 218 1.15 -2.08 15.32
C VAL A 218 0.26 -2.94 16.23
N GLY A 219 -0.79 -3.58 15.68
CA GLY A 219 -1.67 -4.47 16.45
C GLY A 219 -0.89 -5.60 17.11
N VAL A 220 0.00 -6.26 16.36
CA VAL A 220 0.86 -7.34 16.87
C VAL A 220 1.82 -6.82 17.95
N PHE A 221 2.51 -5.70 17.70
CA PHE A 221 3.42 -5.13 18.71
C PHE A 221 2.72 -4.74 20.01
N THR A 222 1.44 -4.33 19.92
CA THR A 222 0.63 -3.99 21.09
C THR A 222 0.29 -5.22 21.93
N VAL A 223 -0.04 -6.36 21.29
CA VAL A 223 -0.33 -7.62 22.00
C VAL A 223 0.91 -8.15 22.71
N PHE A 224 2.05 -8.16 22.02
CA PHE A 224 3.25 -8.86 22.49
C PHE A 224 4.17 -8.05 23.42
N ARG A 225 3.81 -6.80 23.75
CA ARG A 225 4.52 -5.90 24.70
C ARG A 225 6.05 -6.11 24.68
N PHE A 226 6.68 -5.77 23.56
CA PHE A 226 8.14 -5.63 23.50
C PHE A 226 8.58 -4.34 24.22
#